data_AF-A0A1G1EGD1-F1
#
_entry.id   AF-A0A1G1EGD1-F1
#
_cell.length_a   1.000
_cell.length_b   1.000
_cell.length_c   1.000
_cell.angle_alpha   90.00
_cell.angle_beta   90.00
_cell.angle_gamma   90.00
#
_symmetry.space_group_name_H-M   'P 1'
#
loop_
_entity.id
_entity.type
_entity.pdbx_description
1 polymer ?
#
loop_
_entity_poly.entity_id
_entity_poly.type
_entity_poly.pdbx_seq_one_letter_code
_entity_poly.pdbx_strand_id
1 'polypeptide(L)' 'MLAIPSALQAQFEEYLRNKAIPNSLQGAYKKWLRYYLDFCQKYHFPPIHKESLPPFIRKL' A
#
# COMPACT_ATOMS: atom_id res chain seq x y z
N MET A 1 13.88 -1.25 4.43
CA MET A 1 12.42 -1.02 4.41
C MET A 1 12.20 0.35 3.82
N LEU A 2 11.38 0.44 2.78
CA LEU A 2 11.07 1.73 2.18
C LEU A 2 10.25 2.61 3.11
N ALA A 3 10.70 3.85 3.27
CA ALA A 3 9.91 4.89 3.89
C ALA A 3 8.77 5.22 2.93
N ILE A 4 7.54 4.91 3.33
CA ILE A 4 6.35 5.38 2.61
C ILE A 4 6.35 6.90 2.70
N PRO A 5 6.22 7.65 1.59
CA PRO A 5 6.09 9.09 1.64
C PRO A 5 4.94 9.48 2.58
N SER A 6 5.18 10.39 3.52
CA SER A 6 4.16 10.80 4.50
C SER A 6 2.88 11.32 3.82
N ALA A 7 3.01 11.97 2.66
CA ALA A 7 1.89 12.41 1.85
C ALA A 7 1.03 11.25 1.29
N LEU A 8 1.65 10.13 0.90
CA LEU A 8 0.92 8.95 0.44
C LEU A 8 0.27 8.22 1.62
N GLN A 9 0.96 8.15 2.75
CA GLN A 9 0.44 7.56 3.97
C GLN A 9 -0.79 8.32 4.47
N ALA A 10 -0.74 9.66 4.53
CA ALA A 10 -1.88 10.50 4.90
C ALA A 10 -3.08 10.30 3.98
N GLN A 11 -2.88 10.34 2.66
CA GLN A 11 -3.95 10.09 1.69
C GLN A 11 -4.58 8.70 1.85
N PHE A 12 -3.76 7.67 2.11
CA PHE A 12 -4.25 6.32 2.31
C PHE A 12 -5.04 6.20 3.63
N GLU A 13 -4.60 6.85 4.70
CA GLU A 13 -5.35 6.91 5.95
C GLU A 13 -6.68 7.63 5.81
N GLU A 14 -6.71 8.78 5.12
CA GLU A 14 -7.94 9.48 4.81
C GLU A 14 -8.88 8.62 3.99
N TYR A 15 -8.38 7.86 3.00
CA TYR A 15 -9.18 6.93 2.23
C TYR A 15 -9.77 5.81 3.09
N LEU A 16 -8.99 5.22 4.01
CA LEU A 16 -9.46 4.21 4.94
C LEU A 16 -10.53 4.76 5.90
N ARG A 17 -10.35 5.99 6.38
CA ARG A 17 -11.34 6.69 7.23
C ARG A 17 -12.64 6.96 6.47
N ASN A 18 -12.56 7.42 5.23
CA ASN A 18 -13.72 7.62 4.36
C ASN A 18 -14.47 6.31 4.08
N LYS A 19 -13.74 5.18 4.00
CA LYS A 19 -14.32 3.84 3.86
C LYS A 19 -14.86 3.25 5.18
N ALA A 20 -14.86 4.01 6.27
CA ALA A 20 -15.24 3.58 7.60
C ALA A 20 -14.47 2.34 8.09
N ILE A 21 -13.20 2.20 7.67
CA ILE A 21 -12.35 1.09 8.10
C ILE A 21 -11.91 1.33 9.55
N PRO A 22 -12.14 0.37 10.47
CA PRO A 22 -11.77 0.52 11.87
C PRO A 22 -10.26 0.67 12.03
N ASN A 23 -9.84 1.50 12.99
CA ASN A 23 -8.43 1.81 13.27
C ASN A 23 -7.58 0.56 13.55
N SER A 24 -8.20 -0.48 14.13
CA SER A 24 -7.58 -1.79 14.36
C SER A 24 -7.12 -2.47 13.07
N LEU A 25 -7.85 -2.28 11.95
CA LEU A 25 -7.46 -2.79 10.64
C LEU A 25 -6.53 -1.82 9.89
N GLN A 26 -6.62 -0.52 10.13
CA GLN A 26 -5.77 0.48 9.45
C GLN A 26 -4.27 0.18 9.62
N GLY A 27 -3.84 -0.30 10.80
CA GLY A 27 -2.47 -0.75 11.02
C GLY A 27 -2.05 -1.90 10.10
N ALA A 28 -2.93 -2.89 9.90
CA ALA A 28 -2.70 -4.00 8.98
C ALA A 28 -2.67 -3.52 7.53
N TYR A 29 -3.58 -2.65 7.11
CA TYR A 29 -3.59 -2.07 5.76
C TYR A 29 -2.32 -1.25 5.46
N LYS A 30 -1.83 -0.45 6.42
CA LYS A 30 -0.55 0.27 6.27
C LYS A 30 0.63 -0.69 6.09
N LYS A 31 0.62 -1.82 6.80
CA LYS A 31 1.64 -2.86 6.66
C LYS A 31 1.62 -3.46 5.25
N TRP A 32 0.44 -3.76 4.72
CA TRP A 32 0.26 -4.22 3.35
C TRP A 32 0.69 -3.20 2.30
N LEU A 33 0.36 -1.91 2.50
CA LEU A 33 0.82 -0.83 1.64
C LEU A 33 2.35 -0.77 1.56
N ARG A 34 3.04 -0.95 2.70
CA ARG A 34 4.50 -1.01 2.74
C ARG A 34 5.05 -2.18 1.93
N TYR A 35 4.47 -3.37 2.07
CA TYR A 35 4.90 -4.55 1.31
C TYR A 35 4.68 -4.39 -0.19
N TYR A 36 3.55 -3.79 -0.58
CA TYR A 36 3.26 -3.52 -1.98
C TYR A 36 4.23 -2.51 -2.60
N LEU A 37 4.59 -1.45 -1.87
CA LEU A 37 5.58 -0.47 -2.32
C LEU A 37 6.99 -1.07 -2.39
N ASP A 38 7.36 -1.93 -1.43
CA ASP A 38 8.62 -2.67 -1.45
C ASP A 38 8.70 -3.61 -2.66
N PHE A 39 7.60 -4.31 -2.97
CA PHE A 39 7.48 -5.11 -4.18
C PHE A 39 7.61 -4.25 -5.44
N CYS A 40 6.87 -3.14 -5.55
CA CYS A 40 6.93 -2.27 -6.71
C CYS A 40 8.36 -1.76 -6.95
N GLN A 41 9.06 -1.35 -5.90
CA GLN A 41 10.44 -0.91 -6.04
C GLN A 41 11.39 -2.07 -6.39
N LYS A 42 11.24 -3.23 -5.76
CA LYS A 42 12.10 -4.40 -6.02
C LYS A 42 11.99 -4.89 -7.46
N TYR A 43 10.82 -4.76 -8.08
CA TYR A 43 10.55 -5.24 -9.42
C TYR A 43 10.42 -4.11 -10.46
N HIS A 44 10.76 -2.86 -10.09
CA HIS A 44 10.58 -1.66 -10.92
C HIS A 44 9.17 -1.52 -11.52
N PHE A 45 8.15 -2.01 -10.81
CA PHE A 45 6.78 -1.78 -11.21
C PHE A 45 6.34 -0.37 -10.79
N PRO A 46 5.65 0.37 -11.66
CA PRO A 46 5.11 1.65 -11.29
C PRO A 46 3.91 1.44 -10.34
N PRO A 47 3.95 1.95 -9.08
CA PRO A 47 2.93 1.72 -8.06
C PRO A 47 1.57 2.37 -8.39
N ILE A 48 1.53 3.21 -9.43
CA ILE A 48 0.32 3.84 -9.95
C ILE A 48 -0.43 2.94 -10.95
N HIS A 49 0.24 1.93 -11.53
CA HIS A 49 -0.40 1.01 -12.48
C HIS A 49 -1.02 -0.17 -11.76
N LYS A 50 -2.31 -0.39 -12.00
CA LYS A 50 -3.07 -1.54 -11.48
C LYS A 50 -2.48 -2.89 -11.93
N GLU A 51 -1.69 -2.90 -13.00
CA GLU A 51 -1.01 -4.10 -13.54
C GLU A 51 0.08 -4.65 -12.62
N SER A 52 0.57 -3.85 -11.67
CA SER A 52 1.53 -4.27 -10.67
C SER A 52 0.90 -5.00 -9.47
N LEU A 53 -0.42 -4.91 -9.32
CA LEU A 53 -1.20 -5.58 -8.27
C LEU A 53 -1.31 -7.11 -8.48
N PRO A 54 -1.68 -7.64 -9.67
CA PRO A 54 -1.72 -9.08 -9.89
C PRO A 54 -0.39 -9.83 -9.63
N PRO A 55 0.80 -9.35 -10.06
CA PRO A 55 2.05 -10.04 -9.75
C PRO A 55 2.43 -9.93 -8.27
N PHE A 56 2.00 -8.88 -7.57
CA PHE A 56 2.12 -8.78 -6.12
C PHE A 56 1.26 -9.85 -5.43
N ILE A 57 -0.03 -9.94 -5.77
CA ILE A 57 -0.97 -10.92 -5.20
C ILE A 57 -0.53 -12.35 -5.50
N ARG A 58 -0.04 -12.62 -6.71
CA ARG A 58 0.44 -13.95 -7.11
C ARG A 58 1.70 -14.40 -6.37
N LYS A 59 2.45 -13.47 -5.78
CA LYS A 59 3.69 -13.73 -5.03
C LYS A 59 3.47 -13.82 -3.51
N LEU A 60 2.24 -13.57 -3.07
CA LEU A 60 1.80 -13.46 -1.68
C LEU A 60 1.36 -14.84 -1.17
#